data_AF-A0A349LRM8-F1
#
_entry.id   AF-A0A349LRM8-F1
#
_cell.length_a   1.000
_cell.length_b   1.000
_cell.length_c   1.000
_cell.angle_alpha   90.00
_cell.angle_beta   90.00
_cell.angle_gamma   90.00
#
_symmetry.space_group_name_H-M   'P 1'
#
loop_
_entity.id
_entity.type
_entity.pdbx_description
1 polymer ?
#
loop_
_entity_poly.entity_id
_entity_poly.type
_entity_poly.pdbx_seq_one_letter_code
_entity_poly.pdbx_strand_id
1 'polypeptide(L)'
;MSSERSAYRAIGNNSMQAKMLGLVVGLLLVTPRFALAYHPDTGHAPLLRLAISQYQHCTPNSRLVVDHRAARVAKSTEQSDAASRLLQGNVAMDHGLGFSFRGEGLRDWWGLEHDDALRLPKRLLHWHFYNPDQQALAKIGLIDQSMLGLWQQLQAGWAANSAPHDKLLFVGGLAHFIEDLTVPAHVVPVYHGPTAVYLEGPRRLRGLVDYYLLARPDTGAMIDDAIDSWPVDTAQLRRDLAADKNLCAQSQVSLLALHHHHATSDRENSHPSWQGLDTLRDNTARQTLALLQQAIPGCTGVYWQDFWQAPTPGQYFGRYAMDQPLFGEAGDVEGAGGARCQMQAADPRYHAFVAQLHRQAVLADMMLLGWFEQQQSAEK
;
A
#
# COMPACT_ATOMS: atom_id res chain seq x y z
N MET A 1 -9.19 8.43 -77.01
CA MET A 1 -10.45 8.42 -76.23
C MET A 1 -10.48 7.11 -75.45
N SER A 2 -10.78 7.19 -74.14
CA SER A 2 -11.14 6.12 -73.18
C SER A 2 -10.19 4.91 -73.03
N SER A 3 -9.94 4.32 -71.86
CA SER A 3 -10.17 4.65 -70.45
C SER A 3 -9.51 3.49 -69.70
N GLU A 4 -8.35 3.69 -69.09
CA GLU A 4 -7.80 2.73 -68.12
C GLU A 4 -7.35 3.52 -66.90
N ARG A 5 -8.32 3.78 -66.02
CA ARG A 5 -8.08 4.26 -64.67
C ARG A 5 -8.28 3.11 -63.70
N SER A 6 -7.36 3.04 -62.75
CA SER A 6 -7.63 2.72 -61.34
C SER A 6 -7.99 1.27 -61.01
N ALA A 7 -7.00 0.48 -60.59
CA ALA A 7 -7.20 -0.55 -59.56
C ALA A 7 -5.87 -1.14 -59.06
N TYR A 8 -4.93 -0.37 -58.49
CA TYR A 8 -3.88 -0.98 -57.65
C TYR A 8 -3.34 0.01 -56.61
N ARG A 9 -3.18 -0.51 -55.39
CA ARG A 9 -2.61 0.09 -54.16
C ARG A 9 -3.56 0.87 -53.26
N ALA A 10 -4.43 0.12 -52.59
CA ALA A 10 -4.89 0.43 -51.24
C ALA A 10 -4.88 -0.85 -50.37
N ILE A 11 -3.73 -1.50 -50.27
CA ILE A 11 -3.48 -2.58 -49.30
C ILE A 11 -2.07 -2.34 -48.75
N GLY A 12 -1.97 -1.64 -47.61
CA GLY A 12 -0.65 -1.29 -47.08
C GLY A 12 -0.59 -0.72 -45.67
N ASN A 13 -1.69 -0.21 -45.10
CA ASN A 13 -1.62 0.43 -43.77
C ASN A 13 -2.32 -0.30 -42.62
N ASN A 14 -3.18 -1.30 -42.89
CA ASN A 14 -3.91 -1.98 -41.82
C ASN A 14 -3.06 -3.01 -41.06
N SER A 15 -2.01 -3.56 -41.66
CA SER A 15 -1.16 -4.56 -41.00
C SER A 15 -0.23 -3.96 -39.94
N MET A 16 0.15 -2.69 -40.05
CA MET A 16 1.05 -2.05 -39.08
C MET A 16 0.28 -1.60 -37.84
N GLN A 17 -0.92 -1.04 -38.01
CA GLN A 17 -1.80 -0.65 -36.90
C GLN A 17 -2.29 -1.87 -36.10
N ALA A 18 -2.64 -2.98 -36.75
CA ALA A 18 -3.03 -4.21 -36.06
C ALA A 18 -1.87 -4.85 -35.27
N LYS A 19 -0.63 -4.77 -35.79
CA LYS A 19 0.56 -5.28 -35.08
C LYS A 19 0.98 -4.38 -33.92
N MET A 20 0.86 -3.05 -34.04
CA MET A 20 1.08 -2.13 -32.92
C MET A 20 0.01 -2.29 -31.84
N LEU A 21 -1.27 -2.41 -32.21
CA LEU A 21 -2.36 -2.60 -31.25
C LEU A 21 -2.24 -3.97 -30.55
N GLY A 22 -1.86 -5.02 -31.28
CA GLY A 22 -1.58 -6.34 -30.69
C GLY A 22 -0.37 -6.35 -29.76
N LEU A 23 0.66 -5.53 -30.02
CA LEU A 23 1.83 -5.40 -29.14
C LEU A 23 1.49 -4.60 -27.87
N VAL A 24 0.70 -3.53 -27.97
CA VAL A 24 0.24 -2.73 -26.83
C VAL A 24 -0.72 -3.53 -25.94
N VAL A 25 -1.66 -4.28 -26.53
CA VAL A 25 -2.56 -5.18 -25.77
C VAL A 25 -1.79 -6.38 -25.21
N GLY A 26 -0.81 -6.91 -25.95
CA GLY A 26 0.07 -7.98 -25.46
C GLY A 26 0.95 -7.57 -24.28
N LEU A 27 1.44 -6.32 -24.26
CA LEU A 27 2.19 -5.77 -23.13
C LEU A 27 1.31 -5.54 -21.90
N LEU A 28 0.07 -5.06 -22.10
CA LEU A 28 -0.91 -4.85 -21.03
C LEU A 28 -1.44 -6.16 -20.40
N LEU A 29 -1.25 -7.30 -21.07
CA LEU A 29 -1.64 -8.64 -20.58
C LEU A 29 -0.51 -9.37 -19.85
N VAL A 30 0.71 -8.81 -19.82
CA VAL A 30 1.73 -9.24 -18.87
C VAL A 30 1.28 -8.72 -17.52
N THR A 31 1.00 -9.63 -16.58
CA THR A 31 0.48 -9.32 -15.24
C THR A 31 1.10 -8.03 -14.72
N PRO A 32 0.32 -6.96 -14.48
CA PRO A 32 0.89 -5.71 -14.04
C PRO A 32 1.39 -5.93 -12.61
N ARG A 33 2.69 -6.17 -12.49
CA ARG A 33 3.39 -6.30 -11.22
C ARG A 33 3.72 -4.89 -10.80
N PHE A 34 2.82 -4.25 -10.06
CA PHE A 34 3.00 -2.88 -9.59
C PHE A 34 4.04 -2.83 -8.46
N ALA A 35 4.44 -1.62 -8.06
CA ALA A 35 5.12 -1.40 -6.78
C ALA A 35 4.23 -1.97 -5.67
N LEU A 36 4.69 -2.99 -4.96
CA LEU A 36 3.99 -3.60 -3.82
C LEU A 36 4.77 -3.20 -2.58
N ALA A 37 4.14 -2.79 -1.48
CA ALA A 37 4.86 -2.59 -0.21
C ALA A 37 4.92 -3.86 0.62
N TYR A 38 3.86 -4.65 0.55
CA TYR A 38 3.82 -6.00 1.06
C TYR A 38 3.17 -6.89 0.00
N HIS A 39 3.59 -8.13 -0.10
CA HIS A 39 2.86 -9.07 -0.95
C HIS A 39 1.43 -9.27 -0.42
N PRO A 40 0.40 -9.25 -1.30
CA PRO A 40 -0.98 -9.24 -0.83
C PRO A 40 -1.36 -10.43 0.05
N ASP A 41 -0.91 -11.63 -0.32
CA ASP A 41 -1.29 -12.87 0.37
C ASP A 41 -0.39 -13.20 1.56
N THR A 42 0.87 -12.76 1.55
CA THR A 42 1.89 -13.13 2.55
C THR A 42 2.27 -11.99 3.49
N GLY A 43 1.87 -10.76 3.18
CA GLY A 43 2.12 -9.55 3.97
C GLY A 43 0.82 -8.86 4.37
N HIS A 44 0.13 -8.18 3.45
CA HIS A 44 -1.10 -7.43 3.74
C HIS A 44 -2.19 -8.29 4.43
N ALA A 45 -2.64 -9.37 3.79
CA ALA A 45 -3.69 -10.21 4.35
C ALA A 45 -3.40 -10.77 5.76
N PRO A 46 -2.20 -11.30 6.09
CA PRO A 46 -1.91 -11.76 7.44
C PRO A 46 -1.82 -10.62 8.48
N LEU A 47 -1.33 -9.43 8.11
CA LEU A 47 -1.29 -8.27 9.00
C LEU A 47 -2.71 -7.81 9.37
N LEU A 48 -3.55 -7.53 8.36
CA LEU A 48 -4.94 -7.12 8.59
C LEU A 48 -5.75 -8.18 9.34
N ARG A 49 -5.58 -9.49 9.07
CA ARG A 49 -6.24 -10.56 9.85
C ARG A 49 -5.86 -10.50 11.32
N LEU A 50 -4.58 -10.25 11.62
CA LEU A 50 -4.12 -10.14 13.00
C LEU A 50 -4.67 -8.87 13.65
N ALA A 51 -4.70 -7.74 12.95
CA ALA A 51 -5.30 -6.50 13.42
C ALA A 51 -6.78 -6.65 13.75
N ILE A 52 -7.56 -7.28 12.88
CA ILE A 52 -8.97 -7.62 13.12
C ILE A 52 -9.11 -8.44 14.40
N SER A 53 -8.33 -9.52 14.54
CA SER A 53 -8.39 -10.40 15.71
C SER A 53 -8.03 -9.68 17.01
N GLN A 54 -7.01 -8.81 16.99
CA GLN A 54 -6.59 -8.04 18.17
C GLN A 54 -7.56 -6.92 18.50
N TYR A 55 -8.12 -6.26 17.49
CA TYR A 55 -9.17 -5.28 17.68
C TYR A 55 -10.36 -5.90 18.40
N GLN A 56 -10.90 -7.01 17.89
CA GLN A 56 -11.99 -7.76 18.55
C GLN A 56 -11.65 -8.19 19.99
N HIS A 57 -10.41 -8.57 20.25
CA HIS A 57 -9.96 -8.90 21.60
C HIS A 57 -10.05 -7.70 22.55
N CYS A 58 -9.64 -6.51 22.09
CA CYS A 58 -9.69 -5.27 22.85
C CYS A 58 -11.10 -4.65 22.91
N THR A 59 -11.98 -4.99 21.98
CA THR A 59 -13.36 -4.47 21.87
C THR A 59 -14.36 -5.62 21.73
N PRO A 60 -14.58 -6.44 22.78
CA PRO A 60 -15.41 -7.65 22.68
C PRO A 60 -16.89 -7.38 22.33
N ASN A 61 -17.35 -6.14 22.47
CA ASN A 61 -18.70 -5.70 22.09
C ASN A 61 -18.75 -5.05 20.69
N SER A 62 -17.64 -5.07 19.95
CA SER A 62 -17.57 -4.47 18.62
C SER A 62 -18.60 -5.11 17.68
N ARG A 63 -19.25 -4.28 16.88
CA ARG A 63 -20.19 -4.71 15.83
C ARG A 63 -19.52 -4.77 14.46
N LEU A 64 -18.31 -4.22 14.33
CA LEU A 64 -17.62 -4.11 13.04
C LEU A 64 -17.23 -5.48 12.47
N VAL A 65 -17.07 -6.49 13.33
CA VAL A 65 -16.56 -7.82 12.95
C VAL A 65 -17.30 -8.97 13.66
N VAL A 66 -18.48 -8.73 14.22
CA VAL A 66 -19.25 -9.79 14.89
C VAL A 66 -20.38 -10.25 13.98
N ASP A 67 -20.14 -11.36 13.27
CA ASP A 67 -21.20 -12.34 13.05
C ASP A 67 -20.71 -13.81 13.08
N HIS A 68 -20.09 -14.22 14.19
CA HIS A 68 -19.79 -15.63 14.42
C HIS A 68 -21.00 -16.45 14.93
N ARG A 69 -22.14 -15.82 15.25
CA ARG A 69 -23.32 -16.52 15.80
C ARG A 69 -24.37 -16.86 14.75
N ALA A 70 -24.52 -16.13 13.64
CA ALA A 70 -25.33 -16.59 12.51
C ALA A 70 -24.64 -17.70 11.70
N ALA A 71 -23.30 -17.72 11.67
CA ALA A 71 -22.50 -18.67 10.89
C ALA A 71 -22.58 -20.15 11.35
N ARG A 72 -23.04 -20.45 12.57
CA ARG A 72 -23.24 -21.85 13.02
C ARG A 72 -24.58 -22.45 12.59
N VAL A 73 -25.53 -21.65 12.11
CA VAL A 73 -26.87 -22.12 11.71
C VAL A 73 -27.05 -22.13 10.20
N ALA A 74 -26.32 -21.31 9.45
CA ALA A 74 -26.37 -21.32 7.98
C ALA A 74 -25.24 -22.17 7.38
N LYS A 75 -25.49 -23.46 7.17
CA LYS A 75 -24.73 -24.24 6.18
C LYS A 75 -25.09 -23.71 4.79
N SER A 76 -24.06 -23.37 4.00
CA SER A 76 -24.09 -23.03 2.57
C SER A 76 -24.91 -21.80 2.18
N THR A 77 -24.26 -20.65 2.02
CA THR A 77 -23.78 -20.11 0.73
C THR A 77 -23.37 -18.65 0.95
N GLU A 78 -22.06 -18.41 0.97
CA GLU A 78 -21.46 -17.29 0.21
C GLU A 78 -22.02 -15.88 0.45
N GLN A 79 -22.21 -15.51 1.72
CA GLN A 79 -22.54 -14.13 2.09
C GLN A 79 -21.74 -13.68 3.33
N SER A 80 -20.75 -12.83 3.04
CA SER A 80 -20.37 -11.65 3.81
C SER A 80 -19.94 -11.81 5.28
N ASP A 81 -18.78 -12.43 5.53
CA ASP A 81 -18.03 -12.09 6.74
C ASP A 81 -17.41 -10.69 6.56
N ALA A 82 -17.68 -9.77 7.47
CA ALA A 82 -17.11 -8.42 7.47
C ALA A 82 -15.57 -8.45 7.33
N ALA A 83 -14.91 -9.42 7.96
CA ALA A 83 -13.47 -9.64 7.82
C ALA A 83 -13.06 -10.00 6.39
N SER A 84 -13.87 -10.81 5.68
CA SER A 84 -13.61 -11.14 4.27
C SER A 84 -13.69 -9.90 3.40
N ARG A 85 -14.67 -9.01 3.62
CA ARG A 85 -14.83 -7.79 2.83
C ARG A 85 -13.71 -6.77 3.06
N LEU A 86 -13.25 -6.65 4.30
CA LEU A 86 -12.03 -5.89 4.64
C LEU A 86 -10.82 -6.44 3.89
N LEU A 87 -10.59 -7.76 3.95
CA LEU A 87 -9.46 -8.41 3.27
C LEU A 87 -9.54 -8.28 1.75
N GLN A 88 -10.74 -8.37 1.17
CA GLN A 88 -10.96 -8.16 -0.25
C GLN A 88 -10.53 -6.75 -0.67
N GLY A 89 -10.93 -5.72 0.10
CA GLY A 89 -10.57 -4.34 -0.18
C GLY A 89 -9.07 -4.09 -0.08
N ASN A 90 -8.45 -4.68 0.94
CA ASN A 90 -7.02 -4.60 1.22
C ASN A 90 -6.18 -5.23 0.09
N VAL A 91 -6.43 -6.49 -0.27
CA VAL A 91 -5.72 -7.19 -1.36
C VAL A 91 -6.03 -6.61 -2.74
N ALA A 92 -7.23 -6.06 -2.95
CA ALA A 92 -7.62 -5.48 -4.23
C ALA A 92 -6.81 -4.22 -4.61
N MET A 93 -6.16 -3.57 -3.64
CA MET A 93 -5.29 -2.42 -3.94
C MET A 93 -4.06 -2.82 -4.77
N ASP A 94 -3.64 -4.09 -4.72
CA ASP A 94 -2.48 -4.61 -5.47
C ASP A 94 -2.87 -5.49 -6.66
N HIS A 95 -3.90 -6.30 -6.52
CA HIS A 95 -4.36 -7.18 -7.60
C HIS A 95 -5.42 -6.52 -8.50
N GLY A 96 -6.04 -5.44 -8.02
CA GLY A 96 -7.30 -4.92 -8.59
C GLY A 96 -8.46 -5.81 -8.19
N LEU A 97 -9.67 -5.24 -8.18
CA LEU A 97 -10.87 -6.03 -7.84
C LEU A 97 -11.06 -7.21 -8.81
N GLY A 98 -10.80 -7.04 -10.10
CA GLY A 98 -11.04 -8.07 -11.12
C GLY A 98 -10.28 -9.40 -10.96
N PHE A 99 -9.19 -9.43 -10.16
CA PHE A 99 -8.41 -10.66 -9.93
C PHE A 99 -8.75 -11.39 -8.62
N SER A 100 -9.38 -10.71 -7.67
CA SER A 100 -9.61 -11.24 -6.31
C SER A 100 -10.94 -12.00 -6.17
N PHE A 101 -11.87 -11.86 -7.12
CA PHE A 101 -13.20 -12.48 -7.06
C PHE A 101 -13.37 -13.60 -8.09
N ARG A 102 -12.73 -14.75 -7.85
CA ARG A 102 -13.17 -16.00 -8.50
C ARG A 102 -14.37 -16.57 -7.75
N GLY A 103 -15.54 -15.93 -7.82
CA GLY A 103 -16.77 -16.46 -7.20
C GLY A 103 -17.90 -15.46 -7.05
N GLU A 104 -17.62 -14.27 -6.51
CA GLU A 104 -18.63 -13.21 -6.36
C GLU A 104 -18.86 -12.50 -7.70
N GLY A 105 -20.11 -12.41 -8.14
CA GLY A 105 -20.45 -12.03 -9.50
C GLY A 105 -20.05 -10.60 -9.85
N LEU A 106 -19.65 -10.39 -11.11
CA LEU A 106 -19.45 -9.08 -11.78
C LEU A 106 -20.54 -8.02 -11.49
N ARG A 107 -21.71 -8.45 -11.02
CA ARG A 107 -22.89 -7.64 -10.74
C ARG A 107 -22.76 -6.79 -9.48
N ASP A 108 -22.05 -7.24 -8.46
CA ASP A 108 -21.84 -6.47 -7.23
C ASP A 108 -20.88 -5.29 -7.46
N TRP A 109 -20.01 -5.39 -8.47
CA TRP A 109 -19.07 -4.33 -8.83
C TRP A 109 -19.76 -3.10 -9.45
N TRP A 110 -20.80 -3.31 -10.25
CA TRP A 110 -21.45 -2.21 -10.97
C TRP A 110 -22.27 -1.28 -10.06
N GLY A 111 -22.55 -1.73 -8.83
CA GLY A 111 -23.26 -0.95 -7.82
C GLY A 111 -22.36 -0.13 -6.90
N LEU A 112 -21.04 -0.30 -6.96
CA LEU A 112 -20.12 0.47 -6.11
C LEU A 112 -19.94 1.88 -6.67
N GLU A 113 -20.35 2.88 -5.89
CA GLU A 113 -20.08 4.27 -6.21
C GLU A 113 -18.63 4.63 -5.82
N HIS A 114 -17.95 5.40 -6.68
CA HIS A 114 -16.58 5.89 -6.44
C HIS A 114 -15.53 4.79 -6.20
N ASP A 115 -15.70 3.62 -6.82
CA ASP A 115 -14.76 2.48 -6.78
C ASP A 115 -13.48 2.69 -7.61
N ASP A 116 -13.29 3.90 -8.15
CA ASP A 116 -12.22 4.26 -9.06
C ASP A 116 -10.81 3.93 -8.53
N ALA A 117 -10.58 4.04 -7.22
CA ALA A 117 -9.31 3.67 -6.58
C ALA A 117 -9.00 2.17 -6.71
N LEU A 118 -10.03 1.35 -6.86
CA LEU A 118 -9.96 -0.11 -6.91
C LEU A 118 -9.92 -0.65 -8.36
N ARG A 119 -9.99 0.25 -9.36
CA ARG A 119 -9.96 -0.08 -10.80
C ARG A 119 -8.54 -0.04 -11.36
N LEU A 120 -8.21 -1.03 -12.21
CA LEU A 120 -6.87 -1.19 -12.81
C LEU A 120 -6.30 0.04 -13.55
N PRO A 121 -7.05 0.80 -14.37
CA PRO A 121 -6.45 1.90 -15.15
C PRO A 121 -5.91 3.05 -14.29
N LYS A 122 -6.59 3.39 -13.18
CA LYS A 122 -6.10 4.44 -12.27
C LYS A 122 -4.86 4.00 -11.50
N ARG A 123 -4.69 2.70 -11.25
CA ARG A 123 -3.51 2.14 -10.57
C ARG A 123 -2.23 2.24 -11.38
N LEU A 124 -2.33 2.30 -12.72
CA LEU A 124 -1.16 2.57 -13.57
C LEU A 124 -0.60 3.99 -13.38
N LEU A 125 -1.42 4.94 -12.91
CA LEU A 125 -1.08 6.36 -12.83
C LEU A 125 -0.96 6.87 -11.39
N HIS A 126 -1.33 6.06 -10.41
CA HIS A 126 -1.31 6.39 -8.99
C HIS A 126 -0.50 5.35 -8.23
N TRP A 127 0.57 5.80 -7.60
CA TRP A 127 1.51 4.92 -6.91
C TRP A 127 1.30 4.97 -5.40
N HIS A 128 1.88 4.01 -4.69
CA HIS A 128 1.60 3.76 -3.28
C HIS A 128 2.59 4.45 -2.33
N PHE A 129 3.28 5.49 -2.79
CA PHE A 129 4.28 6.21 -1.99
C PHE A 129 3.65 7.36 -1.21
N TYR A 130 4.22 7.68 -0.06
CA TYR A 130 3.77 8.83 0.71
C TYR A 130 4.85 9.32 1.68
N ASN A 131 5.37 10.52 1.43
CA ASN A 131 6.17 11.26 2.40
C ASN A 131 5.40 12.50 2.87
N PRO A 132 5.09 12.65 4.18
CA PRO A 132 4.26 13.75 4.66
C PRO A 132 4.87 15.13 4.40
N ASP A 133 6.19 15.22 4.26
CA ASP A 133 6.91 16.48 4.14
C ASP A 133 7.25 16.83 2.66
N GLN A 134 6.91 15.97 1.70
CA GLN A 134 7.27 16.15 0.28
C GLN A 134 6.10 16.06 -0.70
N GLN A 135 4.86 16.10 -0.21
CA GLN A 135 3.66 15.96 -1.06
C GLN A 135 3.56 16.98 -2.20
N ALA A 136 4.13 18.18 -2.03
CA ALA A 136 4.16 19.20 -3.07
C ALA A 136 4.95 18.78 -4.34
N LEU A 137 5.85 17.80 -4.22
CA LEU A 137 6.69 17.32 -5.32
C LEU A 137 6.15 16.04 -5.97
N ALA A 138 5.12 15.42 -5.40
CA ALA A 138 4.61 14.11 -5.84
C ALA A 138 3.94 14.12 -7.22
N LYS A 139 3.59 15.29 -7.76
CA LYS A 139 2.88 15.40 -9.03
C LYS A 139 3.82 15.75 -10.17
N ILE A 140 3.87 14.88 -11.18
CA ILE A 140 4.59 15.13 -12.43
C ILE A 140 3.61 15.05 -13.59
N GLY A 141 3.13 16.21 -14.04
CA GLY A 141 2.12 16.28 -15.10
C GLY A 141 0.79 15.69 -14.62
N LEU A 142 0.35 14.61 -15.25
CA LEU A 142 -0.87 13.87 -14.91
C LEU A 142 -0.64 12.68 -13.98
N ILE A 143 0.62 12.40 -13.64
CA ILE A 143 0.98 11.27 -12.78
C ILE A 143 1.03 11.78 -11.35
N ASP A 144 0.22 11.17 -10.49
CA ASP A 144 0.32 11.37 -9.04
C ASP A 144 1.15 10.22 -8.47
N GLN A 145 2.37 10.55 -8.07
CA GLN A 145 3.30 9.58 -7.53
C GLN A 145 3.00 9.27 -6.06
N SER A 146 2.08 10.02 -5.44
CA SER A 146 1.63 9.81 -4.07
C SER A 146 0.34 9.01 -4.01
N MET A 147 0.18 8.23 -2.94
CA MET A 147 -1.05 7.52 -2.64
C MET A 147 -2.21 8.45 -2.22
N LEU A 148 -1.94 9.74 -1.97
CA LEU A 148 -2.92 10.67 -1.39
C LEU A 148 -4.21 10.78 -2.23
N GLY A 149 -4.09 10.78 -3.56
CA GLY A 149 -5.26 10.81 -4.44
C GLY A 149 -6.12 9.55 -4.35
N LEU A 150 -5.51 8.37 -4.16
CA LEU A 150 -6.23 7.11 -3.96
C LEU A 150 -6.84 7.04 -2.56
N TRP A 151 -6.11 7.47 -1.54
CA TRP A 151 -6.58 7.61 -0.17
C TRP A 151 -7.88 8.43 -0.08
N GLN A 152 -7.91 9.61 -0.71
CA GLN A 152 -9.09 10.47 -0.77
C GLN A 152 -10.26 9.82 -1.54
N GLN A 153 -9.97 9.06 -2.59
CA GLN A 153 -11.00 8.32 -3.32
C GLN A 153 -11.61 7.19 -2.47
N LEU A 154 -10.82 6.50 -1.65
CA LEU A 154 -11.33 5.48 -0.72
C LEU A 154 -12.21 6.11 0.37
N GLN A 155 -11.80 7.26 0.91
CA GLN A 155 -12.63 8.05 1.83
C GLN A 155 -13.97 8.43 1.18
N ALA A 156 -13.94 8.98 -0.04
CA ALA A 156 -15.13 9.34 -0.79
C ALA A 156 -16.03 8.12 -1.09
N GLY A 157 -15.44 6.99 -1.46
CA GLY A 157 -16.14 5.73 -1.67
C GLY A 157 -16.84 5.23 -0.40
N TRP A 158 -16.16 5.28 0.75
CA TRP A 158 -16.79 4.95 2.02
C TRP A 158 -18.00 5.85 2.32
N ALA A 159 -17.91 7.16 2.08
CA ALA A 159 -18.99 8.09 2.37
C ALA A 159 -20.17 7.99 1.38
N ALA A 160 -19.91 7.65 0.12
CA ALA A 160 -20.94 7.53 -0.91
C ALA A 160 -21.79 6.27 -0.76
N ASN A 161 -21.24 5.18 -0.22
CA ASN A 161 -21.93 3.90 -0.16
C ASN A 161 -22.71 3.76 1.16
N SER A 162 -24.01 3.46 1.08
CA SER A 162 -24.88 3.32 2.27
C SER A 162 -24.87 1.92 2.89
N ALA A 163 -24.56 0.89 2.10
CA ALA A 163 -24.51 -0.49 2.58
C ALA A 163 -23.27 -0.69 3.49
N PRO A 164 -23.44 -1.10 4.76
CA PRO A 164 -22.31 -1.30 5.67
C PRO A 164 -21.27 -2.30 5.13
N HIS A 165 -21.72 -3.31 4.40
CA HIS A 165 -20.84 -4.29 3.76
C HIS A 165 -19.91 -3.63 2.72
N ASP A 166 -20.42 -2.77 1.85
CA ASP A 166 -19.61 -2.14 0.81
C ASP A 166 -18.65 -1.09 1.39
N LYS A 167 -19.06 -0.39 2.44
CA LYS A 167 -18.17 0.47 3.23
C LYS A 167 -16.89 -0.26 3.67
N LEU A 168 -16.99 -1.52 4.10
CA LEU A 168 -15.84 -2.31 4.56
C LEU A 168 -14.80 -2.58 3.47
N LEU A 169 -15.20 -2.60 2.20
CA LEU A 169 -14.26 -2.73 1.09
C LEU A 169 -13.30 -1.52 1.05
N PHE A 170 -13.84 -0.32 1.23
CA PHE A 170 -13.04 0.91 1.27
C PHE A 170 -12.19 1.00 2.54
N VAL A 171 -12.69 0.50 3.67
CA VAL A 171 -11.88 0.37 4.90
C VAL A 171 -10.69 -0.55 4.67
N GLY A 172 -10.90 -1.67 3.98
CA GLY A 172 -9.81 -2.58 3.58
C GLY A 172 -8.76 -1.90 2.72
N GLY A 173 -9.17 -1.12 1.72
CA GLY A 173 -8.25 -0.35 0.89
C GLY A 173 -7.46 0.71 1.68
N LEU A 174 -8.07 1.33 2.69
CA LEU A 174 -7.36 2.27 3.57
C LEU A 174 -6.35 1.55 4.47
N ALA A 175 -6.70 0.36 4.97
CA ALA A 175 -5.78 -0.48 5.74
C ALA A 175 -4.53 -0.83 4.92
N HIS A 176 -4.71 -1.19 3.64
CA HIS A 176 -3.59 -1.45 2.74
C HIS A 176 -2.59 -0.28 2.69
N PHE A 177 -3.06 0.96 2.51
CA PHE A 177 -2.16 2.12 2.53
C PHE A 177 -1.53 2.38 3.90
N ILE A 178 -2.24 2.11 4.99
CA ILE A 178 -1.64 2.21 6.34
C ILE A 178 -0.50 1.18 6.49
N GLU A 179 -0.68 -0.03 5.98
CA GLU A 179 0.36 -1.07 5.97
C GLU A 179 1.55 -0.63 5.09
N ASP A 180 1.32 -0.09 3.89
CA ASP A 180 2.36 0.45 2.99
C ASP A 180 3.22 1.51 3.70
N LEU A 181 2.60 2.37 4.51
CA LEU A 181 3.32 3.40 5.27
C LEU A 181 4.26 2.85 6.33
N THR A 182 4.18 1.56 6.66
CA THR A 182 5.16 0.90 7.53
C THR A 182 6.39 0.40 6.79
N VAL A 183 6.40 0.49 5.46
CA VAL A 183 7.50 0.05 4.62
C VAL A 183 8.40 1.25 4.30
N PRO A 184 9.70 1.21 4.65
CA PRO A 184 10.64 2.31 4.42
C PRO A 184 10.62 2.92 3.02
N ALA A 185 10.65 2.09 1.97
CA ALA A 185 10.66 2.56 0.59
C ALA A 185 9.38 3.29 0.16
N HIS A 186 8.29 3.17 0.92
CA HIS A 186 7.04 3.89 0.69
C HIS A 186 7.02 5.26 1.37
N VAL A 187 7.65 5.41 2.53
CA VAL A 187 7.71 6.68 3.28
C VAL A 187 8.93 7.54 2.96
N VAL A 188 10.02 6.91 2.54
CA VAL A 188 11.13 7.52 1.81
C VAL A 188 10.96 7.05 0.38
N PRO A 189 10.20 7.77 -0.47
CA PRO A 189 9.75 7.23 -1.74
C PRO A 189 10.95 6.74 -2.57
N VAL A 190 11.15 5.43 -2.68
CA VAL A 190 12.17 4.82 -3.53
C VAL A 190 11.43 3.93 -4.51
N TYR A 191 11.58 4.22 -5.80
CA TYR A 191 10.86 3.47 -6.82
C TYR A 191 11.34 2.02 -6.87
N HIS A 192 10.43 1.11 -6.58
CA HIS A 192 10.51 -0.33 -6.82
C HIS A 192 9.21 -0.69 -7.56
N GLY A 193 9.29 -1.52 -8.59
CA GLY A 193 8.25 -1.55 -9.62
C GLY A 193 8.73 -2.12 -10.95
N PRO A 194 7.85 -2.16 -11.97
CA PRO A 194 8.23 -2.50 -13.32
C PRO A 194 9.37 -1.61 -13.79
N THR A 195 10.43 -2.22 -14.30
CA THR A 195 11.51 -1.45 -14.93
C THR A 195 11.00 -0.76 -16.19
N ALA A 196 10.01 -1.33 -16.88
CA ALA A 196 9.37 -0.81 -18.09
C ALA A 196 8.82 0.63 -17.99
N VAL A 197 8.72 1.22 -16.79
CA VAL A 197 8.44 2.67 -16.62
C VAL A 197 9.40 3.56 -17.43
N TYR A 198 10.60 3.08 -17.78
CA TYR A 198 11.52 3.80 -18.68
C TYR A 198 11.03 3.90 -20.13
N LEU A 199 10.18 2.97 -20.59
CA LEU A 199 9.62 2.94 -21.95
C LEU A 199 8.35 3.80 -22.07
N GLU A 200 7.55 3.83 -21.01
CA GLU A 200 6.19 4.36 -21.05
C GLU A 200 6.05 5.73 -20.37
N GLY A 201 7.00 6.11 -19.51
CA GLY A 201 6.99 7.37 -18.78
C GLY A 201 7.44 8.59 -19.60
N PRO A 202 7.09 9.82 -19.17
CA PRO A 202 7.84 11.00 -19.56
C PRO A 202 9.34 10.74 -19.39
N ARG A 203 10.21 11.32 -20.23
CA ARG A 203 11.69 11.19 -20.10
C ARG A 203 12.23 11.40 -18.67
N ARG A 204 11.44 12.07 -17.82
CA ARG A 204 11.70 12.31 -16.39
C ARG A 204 11.62 11.06 -15.50
N LEU A 205 10.88 10.01 -15.85
CA LEU A 205 10.76 8.80 -15.02
C LEU A 205 11.92 7.81 -15.24
N ARG A 206 12.62 7.92 -16.36
CA ARG A 206 13.77 7.05 -16.67
C ARG A 206 14.83 7.07 -15.57
N GLY A 207 15.07 8.23 -14.96
CA GLY A 207 16.03 8.38 -13.86
C GLY A 207 15.68 7.59 -12.59
N LEU A 208 14.44 7.11 -12.45
CA LEU A 208 14.00 6.29 -11.32
C LEU A 208 14.54 4.86 -11.39
N VAL A 209 14.86 4.35 -12.58
CA VAL A 209 15.28 2.95 -12.76
C VAL A 209 16.70 2.83 -13.33
N ASP A 210 17.17 3.83 -14.08
CA ASP A 210 18.50 3.79 -14.73
C ASP A 210 19.63 3.54 -13.72
N TYR A 211 19.57 4.15 -12.53
CA TYR A 211 20.60 3.96 -11.51
C TYR A 211 20.64 2.53 -10.98
N TYR A 212 19.46 1.93 -10.79
CA TYR A 212 19.31 0.58 -10.26
C TYR A 212 19.74 -0.44 -11.30
N LEU A 213 19.26 -0.32 -12.54
CA LEU A 213 19.61 -1.20 -13.65
C LEU A 213 21.11 -1.16 -13.99
N LEU A 214 21.75 -0.01 -13.83
CA LEU A 214 23.21 0.11 -14.03
C LEU A 214 23.98 -0.63 -12.94
N ALA A 215 23.53 -0.54 -11.68
CA ALA A 215 24.19 -1.17 -10.54
C ALA A 215 23.86 -2.66 -10.37
N ARG A 216 22.68 -3.08 -10.83
CA ARG A 216 22.12 -4.44 -10.74
C ARG A 216 21.56 -4.86 -12.10
N PRO A 217 22.41 -5.11 -13.11
CA PRO A 217 21.96 -5.48 -14.46
C PRO A 217 21.27 -6.85 -14.54
N ASP A 218 21.41 -7.65 -13.48
CA ASP A 218 20.73 -8.92 -13.26
C ASP A 218 19.27 -8.75 -12.81
N THR A 219 18.88 -7.54 -12.41
CA THR A 219 17.49 -7.20 -12.10
C THR A 219 16.65 -7.37 -13.35
N GLY A 220 15.62 -8.20 -13.26
CA GLY A 220 14.73 -8.51 -14.37
C GLY A 220 13.81 -7.35 -14.74
N ALA A 221 12.56 -7.68 -15.07
CA ALA A 221 11.54 -6.68 -15.41
C ALA A 221 11.00 -5.92 -14.19
N MET A 222 11.50 -6.20 -12.98
CA MET A 222 10.94 -5.74 -11.71
C MET A 222 12.06 -5.44 -10.72
N ILE A 223 11.97 -4.29 -10.06
CA ILE A 223 12.76 -3.96 -8.87
C ILE A 223 11.90 -4.31 -7.67
N ASP A 224 12.35 -5.24 -6.82
CA ASP A 224 11.63 -5.68 -5.62
C ASP A 224 12.33 -5.12 -4.37
N ASP A 225 11.58 -4.52 -3.43
CA ASP A 225 12.13 -4.23 -2.10
C ASP A 225 12.09 -5.52 -1.27
N ALA A 226 13.16 -5.78 -0.51
CA ALA A 226 13.26 -7.00 0.28
C ALA A 226 12.19 -7.07 1.38
N ILE A 227 11.70 -5.92 1.86
CA ILE A 227 10.65 -5.87 2.89
C ILE A 227 9.30 -6.33 2.32
N ASP A 228 9.02 -6.07 1.04
CA ASP A 228 7.74 -6.43 0.40
C ASP A 228 7.48 -7.94 0.43
N SER A 229 8.55 -8.71 0.35
CA SER A 229 8.52 -10.17 0.38
C SER A 229 8.91 -10.78 1.71
N TRP A 230 9.13 -9.95 2.73
CA TRP A 230 9.47 -10.46 4.05
C TRP A 230 8.25 -11.16 4.68
N PRO A 231 8.39 -12.43 5.09
CA PRO A 231 7.25 -13.17 5.62
C PRO A 231 6.80 -12.60 6.96
N VAL A 232 5.49 -12.48 7.14
CA VAL A 232 4.89 -12.12 8.43
C VAL A 232 4.87 -13.35 9.34
N ASP A 233 5.71 -13.37 10.39
CA ASP A 233 5.62 -14.36 11.46
C ASP A 233 4.42 -14.04 12.38
N THR A 234 3.22 -14.39 11.90
CA THR A 234 1.96 -14.16 12.62
C THR A 234 1.92 -14.83 13.98
N ALA A 235 2.65 -15.93 14.18
CA ALA A 235 2.67 -16.65 15.44
C ALA A 235 3.49 -15.89 16.50
N GLN A 236 4.68 -15.40 16.12
CA GLN A 236 5.50 -14.55 16.97
C GLN A 236 4.82 -13.22 17.24
N LEU A 237 4.33 -12.54 16.20
CA LEU A 237 3.68 -11.23 16.34
C LEU A 237 2.44 -11.29 17.25
N ARG A 238 1.64 -12.36 17.16
CA ARG A 238 0.54 -12.60 18.09
C ARG A 238 1.00 -12.76 19.55
N ARG A 239 2.11 -13.47 19.79
CA ARG A 239 2.67 -13.62 21.14
C ARG A 239 3.14 -12.28 21.69
N ASP A 240 3.81 -11.47 20.87
CA ASP A 240 4.32 -10.16 21.28
C ASP A 240 3.19 -9.19 21.61
N LEU A 241 2.14 -9.16 20.78
CA LEU A 241 0.94 -8.36 21.04
C LEU A 241 0.21 -8.82 22.31
N ALA A 242 0.09 -10.13 22.53
CA ALA A 242 -0.54 -10.66 23.74
C ALA A 242 0.29 -10.44 25.02
N ALA A 243 1.61 -10.30 24.89
CA ALA A 243 2.50 -9.99 26.01
C ALA A 243 2.39 -8.53 26.47
N ASP A 244 1.95 -7.63 25.59
CA ASP A 244 1.73 -6.21 25.90
C ASP A 244 0.40 -6.02 26.64
N LYS A 245 0.48 -6.02 27.97
CA LYS A 245 -0.68 -5.83 28.86
C LYS A 245 -1.38 -4.48 28.70
N ASN A 246 -0.71 -3.50 28.10
CA ASN A 246 -1.25 -2.16 27.92
C ASN A 246 -1.83 -1.96 26.50
N LEU A 247 -1.68 -2.93 25.61
CA LEU A 247 -2.09 -2.85 24.21
C LEU A 247 -3.50 -2.26 24.06
N CYS A 248 -4.51 -2.88 24.68
CA CYS A 248 -5.88 -2.43 24.53
C CYS A 248 -6.12 -1.03 25.12
N ALA A 249 -5.54 -0.72 26.28
CA ALA A 249 -5.67 0.61 26.88
C ALA A 249 -5.03 1.69 26.00
N GLN A 250 -3.84 1.42 25.46
CA GLN A 250 -3.14 2.33 24.55
C GLN A 250 -3.93 2.52 23.25
N SER A 251 -4.42 1.45 22.62
CA SER A 251 -5.25 1.53 21.41
C SER A 251 -6.49 2.40 21.64
N GLN A 252 -7.16 2.28 22.80
CA GLN A 252 -8.31 3.12 23.13
C GLN A 252 -7.95 4.59 23.33
N VAL A 253 -6.84 4.89 24.03
CA VAL A 253 -6.36 6.27 24.18
C VAL A 253 -6.01 6.89 22.83
N SER A 254 -5.29 6.16 21.99
CA SER A 254 -4.90 6.62 20.67
C SER A 254 -6.11 6.85 19.78
N LEU A 255 -7.11 5.95 19.84
CA LEU A 255 -8.39 6.12 19.14
C LEU A 255 -9.11 7.39 19.60
N LEU A 256 -9.26 7.62 20.91
CA LEU A 256 -9.87 8.84 21.44
C LEU A 256 -9.13 10.11 20.97
N ALA A 257 -7.81 10.08 20.86
CA ALA A 257 -7.02 11.20 20.35
C ALA A 257 -7.36 11.51 18.88
N LEU A 258 -7.51 10.49 18.02
CA LEU A 258 -7.94 10.69 16.63
C LEU A 258 -9.32 11.35 16.53
N HIS A 259 -10.22 11.08 17.48
CA HIS A 259 -11.54 11.70 17.54
C HIS A 259 -11.52 13.12 18.09
N HIS A 260 -10.64 13.44 19.06
CA HIS A 260 -10.60 14.79 19.62
C HIS A 260 -10.18 15.84 18.58
N HIS A 261 -9.30 15.47 17.64
CA HIS A 261 -8.91 16.33 16.52
C HIS A 261 -10.11 16.75 15.64
N HIS A 262 -11.12 15.89 15.51
CA HIS A 262 -12.33 16.17 14.73
C HIS A 262 -13.19 17.28 15.36
N ALA A 263 -13.36 17.26 16.69
CA ALA A 263 -14.30 18.13 17.38
C ALA A 263 -13.88 19.62 17.38
N THR A 264 -12.60 19.91 17.15
CA THR A 264 -12.06 21.28 17.20
C THR A 264 -12.07 22.01 15.86
N SER A 265 -12.31 21.31 14.74
CA SER A 265 -12.38 21.93 13.41
C SER A 265 -13.83 22.01 12.93
N ASP A 266 -14.36 23.23 12.87
CA ASP A 266 -15.49 23.66 12.05
C ASP A 266 -16.85 22.93 12.21
N ARG A 267 -17.76 23.61 12.93
CA ARG A 267 -19.18 23.27 13.08
C ARG A 267 -20.06 23.49 11.84
N GLU A 268 -19.50 23.92 10.70
CA GLU A 268 -20.31 24.49 9.61
C GLU A 268 -20.50 23.62 8.35
N ASN A 269 -19.87 22.44 8.22
CA ASN A 269 -20.10 21.56 7.07
C ASN A 269 -20.41 20.11 7.49
N SER A 270 -21.54 19.59 7.03
CA SER A 270 -22.18 18.33 7.42
C SER A 270 -21.51 17.04 6.89
N HIS A 271 -20.24 17.08 6.51
CA HIS A 271 -19.49 15.90 6.08
C HIS A 271 -18.59 15.36 7.20
N PRO A 272 -18.40 14.03 7.30
CA PRO A 272 -17.45 13.47 8.25
C PRO A 272 -16.07 14.09 8.02
N SER A 273 -15.54 14.79 9.03
CA SER A 273 -14.16 15.29 8.95
C SER A 273 -13.20 14.10 8.95
N TRP A 274 -12.50 13.95 7.83
CA TRP A 274 -11.51 12.90 7.59
C TRP A 274 -10.19 13.11 8.34
N GLN A 275 -10.08 14.20 9.10
CA GLN A 275 -8.86 14.61 9.79
C GLN A 275 -8.31 13.54 10.74
N GLY A 276 -9.18 12.78 11.41
CA GLY A 276 -8.73 11.68 12.25
C GLY A 276 -8.00 10.60 11.45
N LEU A 277 -8.52 10.24 10.27
CA LEU A 277 -7.86 9.28 9.39
C LEU A 277 -6.59 9.85 8.76
N ASP A 278 -6.61 11.12 8.33
CA ASP A 278 -5.41 11.77 7.79
C ASP A 278 -4.31 11.88 8.85
N THR A 279 -4.67 12.13 10.12
CA THR A 279 -3.75 12.12 11.25
C THR A 279 -3.18 10.72 11.49
N LEU A 280 -3.99 9.66 11.39
CA LEU A 280 -3.51 8.28 11.48
C LEU A 280 -2.50 7.96 10.37
N ARG A 281 -2.81 8.32 9.12
CA ARG A 281 -1.90 8.19 7.97
C ARG A 281 -0.57 8.89 8.25
N ASP A 282 -0.62 10.18 8.59
CA ASP A 282 0.59 11.00 8.78
C ASP A 282 1.43 10.49 9.96
N ASN A 283 0.78 10.11 11.06
CA ASN A 283 1.48 9.55 12.22
C ASN A 283 2.14 8.22 11.90
N THR A 284 1.49 7.35 11.12
CA THR A 284 2.07 6.07 10.71
C THR A 284 3.32 6.32 9.86
N ALA A 285 3.25 7.20 8.87
CA ALA A 285 4.40 7.56 8.05
C ALA A 285 5.56 8.13 8.88
N ARG A 286 5.26 9.04 9.82
CA ARG A 286 6.27 9.67 10.70
C ARG A 286 6.89 8.68 11.67
N GLN A 287 6.14 7.71 12.18
CA GLN A 287 6.69 6.64 13.03
C GLN A 287 7.71 5.79 12.25
N THR A 288 7.40 5.42 11.01
CA THR A 288 8.34 4.69 10.15
C THR A 288 9.59 5.50 9.85
N LEU A 289 9.43 6.79 9.51
CA LEU A 289 10.58 7.70 9.33
C LEU A 289 11.43 7.81 10.62
N ALA A 290 10.81 7.84 11.79
CA ALA A 290 11.53 7.86 13.06
C ALA A 290 12.26 6.53 13.35
N LEU A 291 11.70 5.39 12.96
CA LEU A 291 12.40 4.08 13.03
C LEU A 291 13.64 4.08 12.14
N LEU A 292 13.59 4.70 10.97
CA LEU A 292 14.74 4.81 10.07
C LEU A 292 15.89 5.64 10.66
N GLN A 293 15.60 6.60 11.54
CA GLN A 293 16.61 7.39 12.26
C GLN A 293 17.28 6.62 13.40
N GLN A 294 16.87 5.39 13.69
CA GLN A 294 17.49 4.59 14.76
C GLN A 294 18.76 3.91 14.26
N ALA A 295 19.76 3.86 15.14
CA ALA A 295 20.99 3.12 14.86
C ALA A 295 20.69 1.62 14.78
N ILE A 296 21.37 0.92 13.88
CA ILE A 296 21.29 -0.53 13.80
C ILE A 296 21.88 -1.11 15.10
N PRO A 297 21.18 -2.00 15.83
CA PRO A 297 21.68 -2.54 17.08
C PRO A 297 23.09 -3.13 16.94
N GLY A 298 24.01 -2.67 17.79
CA GLY A 298 25.42 -3.09 17.76
C GLY A 298 26.29 -2.41 16.70
N CYS A 299 25.76 -1.47 15.90
CA CYS A 299 26.50 -0.75 14.87
C CYS A 299 26.52 0.76 15.13
N THR A 300 27.58 1.23 15.80
CA THR A 300 27.78 2.65 16.08
C THR A 300 27.94 3.44 14.78
N GLY A 301 27.11 4.46 14.58
CA GLY A 301 27.21 5.37 13.43
C GLY A 301 26.58 4.85 12.14
N VAL A 302 25.90 3.70 12.17
CA VAL A 302 25.13 3.16 11.04
C VAL A 302 23.66 3.04 11.45
N TYR A 303 22.78 3.50 10.57
CA TYR A 303 21.36 3.70 10.83
C TYR A 303 20.52 2.96 9.79
N TRP A 304 19.26 2.66 10.11
CA TRP A 304 18.38 1.99 9.15
C TRP A 304 18.13 2.80 7.88
N GLN A 305 18.11 4.13 7.97
CA GLN A 305 18.02 5.00 6.80
C GLN A 305 19.18 4.80 5.79
N ASP A 306 20.32 4.24 6.18
CA ASP A 306 21.48 4.13 5.29
C ASP A 306 21.21 3.18 4.11
N PHE A 307 20.17 2.33 4.17
CA PHE A 307 19.72 1.52 3.02
C PHE A 307 18.90 2.32 1.99
N TRP A 308 18.26 3.42 2.39
CA TRP A 308 17.37 4.24 1.55
C TRP A 308 17.81 5.71 1.57
N GLN A 309 18.41 6.16 0.47
CA GLN A 309 18.84 7.54 0.29
C GLN A 309 17.61 8.44 0.09
N ALA A 310 17.52 9.48 0.91
CA ALA A 310 16.45 10.47 0.80
C ALA A 310 16.46 11.17 -0.57
N PRO A 311 15.30 11.66 -1.04
CA PRO A 311 15.20 12.46 -2.26
C PRO A 311 16.10 13.70 -2.22
N THR A 312 16.77 14.01 -3.34
CA THR A 312 17.52 15.27 -3.45
C THR A 312 16.55 16.46 -3.57
N PRO A 313 16.98 17.70 -3.24
CA PRO A 313 16.11 18.87 -3.32
C PRO A 313 15.42 19.02 -4.68
N GLY A 314 14.10 19.15 -4.67
CA GLY A 314 13.28 19.26 -5.88
C GLY A 314 12.88 17.93 -6.53
N GLN A 315 13.22 16.79 -5.92
CA GLN A 315 12.78 15.46 -6.31
C GLN A 315 11.84 14.86 -5.26
N TYR A 316 10.87 14.07 -5.71
CA TYR A 316 10.00 13.29 -4.81
C TYR A 316 10.59 11.93 -4.45
N PHE A 317 11.32 11.32 -5.40
CA PHE A 317 11.94 10.02 -5.21
C PHE A 317 13.39 10.11 -4.77
N GLY A 318 13.71 9.28 -3.78
CA GLY A 318 15.04 8.92 -3.34
C GLY A 318 15.55 7.72 -4.12
N ARG A 319 16.49 6.99 -3.53
CA ARG A 319 17.18 5.85 -4.15
C ARG A 319 17.57 4.80 -3.12
N TYR A 320 17.75 3.58 -3.57
CA TYR A 320 18.52 2.60 -2.81
C TYR A 320 20.00 2.99 -2.76
N ALA A 321 20.68 2.66 -1.67
CA ALA A 321 22.13 2.81 -1.56
C ALA A 321 22.84 1.68 -2.32
N MET A 322 23.07 1.90 -3.62
CA MET A 322 23.54 0.86 -4.55
C MET A 322 25.04 0.54 -4.45
N ASP A 323 25.82 1.34 -3.73
CA ASP A 323 27.25 1.16 -3.50
C ASP A 323 27.56 0.21 -2.33
N GLN A 324 26.51 -0.34 -1.70
CA GLN A 324 26.58 -1.26 -0.58
C GLN A 324 25.49 -2.35 -0.69
N PRO A 325 25.46 -3.36 0.21
CA PRO A 325 24.40 -4.36 0.22
C PRO A 325 23.03 -3.72 0.43
N LEU A 326 22.02 -4.23 -0.27
CA LEU A 326 20.63 -3.84 -0.03
C LEU A 326 20.11 -4.46 1.28
N PHE A 327 18.97 -3.96 1.75
CA PHE A 327 18.34 -4.51 2.95
C PHE A 327 18.12 -6.02 2.81
N GLY A 328 18.48 -6.80 3.83
CA GLY A 328 18.38 -8.27 3.79
C GLY A 328 19.56 -8.97 3.11
N GLU A 329 20.49 -8.25 2.49
CA GLU A 329 21.71 -8.83 1.93
C GLU A 329 22.86 -8.88 2.96
N ALA A 330 23.84 -9.75 2.68
CA ALA A 330 25.08 -9.82 3.46
C ALA A 330 26.14 -8.84 2.92
N GLY A 331 26.93 -8.26 3.82
CA GLY A 331 28.08 -7.40 3.49
C GLY A 331 28.23 -6.24 4.46
N ASP A 332 29.10 -5.29 4.12
CA ASP A 332 29.35 -4.11 4.96
C ASP A 332 28.44 -2.95 4.53
N VAL A 333 27.60 -2.50 5.45
CA VAL A 333 26.80 -1.27 5.30
C VAL A 333 27.62 -0.10 5.83
N GLU A 334 27.82 0.92 5.02
CA GLU A 334 28.55 2.13 5.39
C GLU A 334 27.59 3.23 5.85
N GLY A 335 27.86 3.79 7.01
CA GLY A 335 27.16 4.95 7.56
C GLY A 335 27.96 6.24 7.42
N ALA A 336 27.41 7.33 7.94
CA ALA A 336 28.08 8.64 7.93
C ALA A 336 29.45 8.60 8.61
N GLY A 337 30.43 9.32 8.05
CA GLY A 337 31.79 9.39 8.60
C GLY A 337 32.61 8.11 8.43
N GLY A 338 32.20 7.19 7.55
CA GLY A 338 32.92 5.94 7.27
C GLY A 338 32.71 4.85 8.33
N ALA A 339 31.66 4.97 9.15
CA ALA A 339 31.23 3.89 10.03
C ALA A 339 30.83 2.66 9.20
N ARG A 340 31.10 1.45 9.70
CA ARG A 340 30.76 0.21 9.00
C ARG A 340 30.02 -0.76 9.91
N CYS A 341 29.04 -1.45 9.33
CA CYS A 341 28.23 -2.46 9.99
C CYS A 341 28.20 -3.72 9.11
N GLN A 342 28.87 -4.78 9.56
CA GLN A 342 28.81 -6.06 8.86
C GLN A 342 27.45 -6.72 9.10
N MET A 343 26.74 -7.04 8.03
CA MET A 343 25.42 -7.67 8.01
C MET A 343 25.49 -9.06 7.36
N GLN A 344 24.59 -9.96 7.75
CA GLN A 344 24.41 -11.28 7.14
C GLN A 344 23.04 -11.36 6.46
N ALA A 345 22.87 -12.24 5.46
CA ALA A 345 21.58 -12.34 4.75
C ALA A 345 20.41 -12.77 5.66
N ALA A 346 20.70 -13.52 6.72
CA ALA A 346 19.73 -13.92 7.76
C ALA A 346 20.01 -13.22 9.09
N ASP A 347 20.48 -11.98 9.06
CA ASP A 347 20.84 -11.25 10.27
C ASP A 347 19.61 -11.04 11.17
N PRO A 348 19.66 -11.44 12.46
CA PRO A 348 18.53 -11.27 13.38
C PRO A 348 18.11 -9.80 13.55
N ARG A 349 18.99 -8.84 13.25
CA ARG A 349 18.65 -7.41 13.30
C ARG A 349 17.67 -7.02 12.20
N TYR A 350 17.77 -7.58 11.00
CA TYR A 350 16.78 -7.37 9.94
C TYR A 350 15.42 -7.91 10.37
N HIS A 351 15.37 -9.13 10.88
CA HIS A 351 14.13 -9.74 11.39
C HIS A 351 13.49 -8.92 12.50
N ALA A 352 14.29 -8.42 13.45
CA ALA A 352 13.80 -7.60 14.55
C ALA A 352 13.28 -6.23 14.07
N PHE A 353 13.91 -5.64 13.05
CA PHE A 353 13.45 -4.40 12.45
C PHE A 353 12.11 -4.60 11.72
N VAL A 354 12.01 -5.60 10.83
CA VAL A 354 10.76 -5.89 10.11
C VAL A 354 9.63 -6.29 11.07
N ALA A 355 9.92 -7.02 12.15
CA ALA A 355 8.91 -7.33 13.17
C ALA A 355 8.34 -6.07 13.83
N GLN A 356 9.13 -5.00 13.99
CA GLN A 356 8.62 -3.71 14.49
C GLN A 356 7.71 -3.03 13.47
N LEU A 357 8.05 -3.07 12.18
CA LEU A 357 7.21 -2.54 11.10
C LEU A 357 5.86 -3.27 11.04
N HIS A 358 5.88 -4.60 11.06
CA HIS A 358 4.66 -5.42 11.11
C HIS A 358 3.82 -5.13 12.36
N ARG A 359 4.44 -4.96 13.53
CA ARG A 359 3.72 -4.56 14.75
C ARG A 359 3.07 -3.19 14.59
N GLN A 360 3.78 -2.22 14.02
CA GLN A 360 3.25 -0.89 13.76
C GLN A 360 2.04 -0.94 12.82
N ALA A 361 2.10 -1.75 11.75
CA ALA A 361 1.01 -1.92 10.79
C ALA A 361 -0.25 -2.44 11.48
N VAL A 362 -0.12 -3.52 12.25
CA VAL A 362 -1.23 -4.11 13.02
C VAL A 362 -1.87 -3.10 13.98
N LEU A 363 -1.07 -2.29 14.68
CA LEU A 363 -1.58 -1.29 15.61
C LEU A 363 -2.32 -0.16 14.89
N ALA A 364 -1.78 0.31 13.76
CA ALA A 364 -2.41 1.36 12.98
C ALA A 364 -3.74 0.88 12.36
N ASP A 365 -3.81 -0.36 11.89
CA ASP A 365 -5.05 -0.98 11.43
C ASP A 365 -6.07 -1.15 12.55
N MET A 366 -5.66 -1.52 13.77
CA MET A 366 -6.58 -1.54 14.91
C MET A 366 -7.18 -0.16 15.18
N MET A 367 -6.39 0.92 15.03
CA MET A 367 -6.88 2.30 15.16
C MET A 367 -7.83 2.68 14.04
N LEU A 368 -7.56 2.25 12.81
CA LEU A 368 -8.43 2.42 11.64
C LEU A 368 -9.81 1.75 11.86
N LEU A 369 -9.80 0.48 12.27
CA LEU A 369 -11.03 -0.28 12.55
C LEU A 369 -11.85 0.38 13.67
N GLY A 370 -11.19 0.83 14.73
CA GLY A 370 -11.80 1.58 15.82
C GLY A 370 -12.45 2.88 15.36
N TRP A 371 -11.77 3.63 14.50
CA TRP A 371 -12.29 4.90 13.99
C TRP A 371 -13.57 4.67 13.19
N PHE A 372 -13.57 3.66 12.30
CA PHE A 372 -14.74 3.35 11.48
C PHE A 372 -15.93 2.83 12.28
N GLU A 373 -15.71 2.03 13.32
CA GLU A 373 -16.79 1.56 14.18
C GLU A 373 -17.50 2.73 14.87
N GLN A 374 -16.74 3.73 15.32
CA GLN A 374 -17.33 4.92 15.94
C GLN A 374 -18.14 5.75 14.94
N GLN A 375 -17.65 5.93 13.71
CA GLN A 375 -18.40 6.65 12.68
C GLN A 375 -19.75 5.95 12.36
N GLN A 376 -19.74 4.62 12.19
CA GLN A 376 -20.97 3.86 11.95
C GLN A 376 -21.96 3.92 13.13
N SER A 377 -21.45 4.10 14.35
CA SER A 377 -22.29 4.24 15.53
C SER A 377 -22.94 5.62 15.62
N ALA A 378 -22.32 6.66 15.05
CA ALA A 378 -22.86 8.02 15.01
C ALA A 378 -23.91 8.24 13.90
N GLU A 379 -23.94 7.37 12.88
CA GLU A 379 -24.94 7.41 11.80
C GLU A 379 -26.32 6.85 12.20
N LYS A 380 -26.42 6.21 13.37
CA LYS A 380 -27.66 5.61 13.91
C LYS A 380 -28.32 6.54 14.93
#